data_AF-A0A947SCT3-F1
#
_entry.id   AF-A0A947SCT3-F1
#
_cell.length_a   1.000
_cell.length_b   1.000
_cell.length_c   1.000
_cell.angle_alpha   90.00
_cell.angle_beta   90.00
_cell.angle_gamma   90.00
#
_symmetry.space_group_name_H-M   'P 1'
#
loop_
_entity.id
_entity.type
_entity.pdbx_description
1 polymer ?
#
loop_
_entity_poly.entity_id
_entity_poly.type
_entity_poly.pdbx_seq_one_letter_code
_entity_poly.pdbx_strand_id
1 'polypeptide(L)'
;MILVTGPTGSGKTTTLYACLNEIKTSEKKIITLENPIEYRLEGISQTQIDAKKELTFAAALKSTLRQDPDVIMVGEIRDFETADIATQAALTGHMVFSTLHTNDASGVIPRLVDLGLRPFTIGPALTAAIAQRLVRRL
;
A
#
# COMPACT_ATOMS: atom_id res chain seq x y z
N MET A 1 -2.92 -5.22 6.92
CA MET A 1 -3.00 -4.40 5.70
C MET A 1 -4.11 -3.38 5.84
N ILE A 2 -3.85 -2.12 5.52
CA ILE A 2 -4.84 -1.04 5.41
C ILE A 2 -4.88 -0.59 3.96
N LEU A 3 -6.04 -0.72 3.31
CA LEU A 3 -6.20 -0.46 1.88
C LEU A 3 -7.11 0.73 1.65
N VAL A 4 -6.60 1.76 0.96
CA VAL A 4 -7.41 2.90 0.52
C VAL A 4 -7.83 2.67 -0.93
N THR A 5 -9.12 2.77 -1.21
CA THR A 5 -9.69 2.52 -2.53
C THR A 5 -10.51 3.70 -3.02
N GLY A 6 -10.71 3.76 -4.33
CA GLY A 6 -11.47 4.80 -5.01
C GLY A 6 -10.93 5.10 -6.40
N PRO A 7 -11.66 5.90 -7.20
CA PRO A 7 -11.26 6.25 -8.55
C PRO A 7 -9.97 7.10 -8.60
N THR A 8 -9.47 7.36 -9.80
CA THR A 8 -8.40 8.34 -10.02
C THR A 8 -8.84 9.72 -9.49
N GLY A 9 -7.91 10.45 -8.86
CA GLY A 9 -8.21 11.78 -8.31
C GLY A 9 -9.02 11.77 -7.01
N SER A 10 -9.22 10.61 -6.36
CA SER A 10 -9.95 10.56 -5.08
C SER A 10 -9.11 10.92 -3.85
N GLY A 11 -7.83 11.29 -4.02
CA GLY A 11 -6.95 11.70 -2.92
C GLY A 11 -6.34 10.56 -2.10
N LYS A 12 -6.28 9.33 -2.63
CA LYS A 12 -5.75 8.15 -1.90
C LYS A 12 -4.33 8.38 -1.37
N THR A 13 -3.43 8.87 -2.21
CA THR A 13 -2.03 9.11 -1.84
C THR A 13 -1.91 10.16 -0.74
N THR A 14 -2.70 11.24 -0.82
CA THR A 14 -2.74 12.27 0.23
C THR A 14 -3.12 11.68 1.59
N THR A 15 -4.14 10.82 1.63
CA THR A 15 -4.55 10.14 2.87
C THR A 15 -3.48 9.20 3.39
N LEU A 16 -2.86 8.39 2.52
CA LEU A 16 -1.77 7.51 2.94
C LEU A 16 -0.60 8.29 3.51
N TYR A 17 -0.18 9.37 2.85
CA TYR A 17 0.90 10.22 3.34
C TYR A 17 0.57 10.89 4.68
N ALA A 18 -0.69 11.29 4.90
CA ALA A 18 -1.14 11.80 6.18
C ALA A 18 -1.07 10.74 7.28
N CYS A 19 -1.54 9.51 7.01
CA CYS A 19 -1.42 8.39 7.94
C CYS A 19 0.03 8.07 8.27
N LEU A 20 0.92 8.06 7.28
CA LEU A 20 2.35 7.79 7.50
C LEU A 20 3.00 8.86 8.37
N ASN A 21 2.69 10.15 8.14
CA ASN A 21 3.21 11.23 8.98
C ASN A 21 2.68 11.17 10.42
N GLU A 22 1.43 10.78 10.62
CA GLU A 22 0.84 10.64 11.95
C GLU A 22 1.53 9.55 12.78
N ILE A 23 1.84 8.40 12.15
CA ILE A 23 2.46 7.28 12.87
C ILE A 23 3.99 7.37 12.94
N LYS A 24 4.60 8.33 12.22
CA LYS A 24 6.05 8.50 12.10
C LYS A 24 6.66 8.86 13.44
N THR A 25 7.63 8.06 13.84
CA THR A 25 8.47 8.31 15.02
C THR A 25 9.92 7.97 14.66
N SER A 26 10.89 8.43 15.47
CA SER A 26 12.31 8.08 15.28
C SER A 26 12.60 6.59 15.46
N GLU A 27 11.70 5.85 16.09
CA GLU A 27 11.85 4.43 16.38
C GLU A 27 11.33 3.53 15.25
N LYS A 28 10.43 4.04 14.40
CA LYS A 28 9.82 3.25 13.32
C LYS A 28 10.54 3.45 12.00
N LYS A 29 10.97 2.35 11.40
CA LYS A 29 11.48 2.31 10.03
C LYS A 29 10.33 2.23 9.03
N ILE A 30 10.02 3.36 8.40
CA ILE A 30 8.97 3.48 7.38
C ILE A 30 9.60 3.50 5.98
N ILE A 31 9.19 2.56 5.12
CA ILE A 31 9.63 2.49 3.72
C ILE A 31 8.43 2.53 2.78
N THR A 32 8.50 3.35 1.74
CA THR A 32 7.49 3.41 0.68
C THR A 32 8.06 2.96 -0.67
N LEU A 33 7.19 2.39 -1.50
CA LEU A 33 7.45 1.97 -2.87
C LEU A 33 6.41 2.67 -3.75
N GLU A 34 6.82 3.50 -4.69
CA GLU A 34 5.91 4.46 -5.36
C GLU A 34 6.20 4.62 -6.85
N ASN A 35 5.18 4.98 -7.65
CA ASN A 35 5.33 5.16 -9.09
C ASN A 35 4.42 6.29 -9.64
N PRO A 36 4.89 7.54 -9.69
CA PRO A 36 6.12 8.08 -9.11
C PRO A 36 5.96 8.43 -7.61
N ILE A 37 7.02 8.95 -6.98
CA ILE A 37 6.90 9.63 -5.69
C ILE A 37 6.25 11.00 -5.93
N GLU A 38 5.12 11.28 -5.26
CA GLU A 38 4.39 12.54 -5.43
C GLU A 38 5.15 13.74 -4.84
N TYR A 39 5.66 13.58 -3.61
CA TYR A 39 6.54 14.53 -2.96
C TYR A 39 7.33 13.86 -1.83
N ARG A 40 8.41 14.52 -1.38
CA ARG A 40 9.29 13.97 -0.36
C ARG A 40 8.68 14.09 1.04
N LEU A 41 8.66 12.99 1.76
CA LEU A 41 8.30 12.90 3.17
C LEU A 41 9.56 12.83 4.01
N GLU A 42 9.83 13.87 4.79
CA GLU A 42 10.99 13.90 5.67
C GLU A 42 10.91 12.78 6.72
N GLY A 43 12.03 12.09 6.94
CA GLY A 43 12.13 10.96 7.86
C GLY A 43 11.52 9.65 7.36
N ILE A 44 11.08 9.58 6.09
CA ILE A 44 10.56 8.37 5.47
C ILE A 44 11.42 7.99 4.26
N SER A 45 11.80 6.71 4.17
CA SER A 45 12.58 6.22 3.02
C SER A 45 11.65 5.90 1.87
N GLN A 46 11.67 6.73 0.82
CA GLN A 46 10.81 6.56 -0.36
C GLN A 46 11.59 6.04 -1.57
N THR A 47 11.16 4.89 -2.07
CA THR A 47 11.73 4.24 -3.26
C THR A 47 10.80 4.44 -4.45
N GLN A 48 11.32 5.02 -5.53
CA GLN A 48 10.59 5.13 -6.79
C GLN A 48 10.81 3.86 -7.63
N ILE A 49 9.72 3.27 -8.11
CA ILE A 49 9.70 2.17 -9.06
C ILE A 49 10.24 2.67 -10.41
N ASP A 50 11.06 1.84 -11.06
CA ASP A 50 11.64 2.15 -12.35
C ASP A 50 11.52 0.92 -13.26
N ALA A 51 10.46 0.91 -14.07
CA ALA A 51 10.20 -0.18 -15.00
C ALA A 51 11.31 -0.32 -16.08
N LYS A 52 12.06 0.75 -16.39
CA LYS A 52 13.16 0.69 -17.37
C LYS A 52 14.38 -0.04 -16.80
N LYS A 53 14.50 -0.11 -15.48
CA LYS A 53 15.56 -0.83 -14.76
C LYS A 53 15.05 -2.12 -14.14
N GLU A 54 13.89 -2.61 -14.58
CA GLU A 54 13.24 -3.83 -14.08
C GLU A 54 12.93 -3.82 -12.56
N LEU A 55 12.92 -2.63 -11.93
CA LEU A 55 12.55 -2.48 -10.53
C LEU A 55 11.04 -2.36 -10.43
N THR A 56 10.35 -3.50 -10.35
CA THR A 56 8.88 -3.59 -10.18
C THR A 56 8.46 -3.44 -8.71
N PHE A 57 7.15 -3.25 -8.46
CA PHE A 57 6.61 -3.23 -7.09
C PHE A 57 6.93 -4.52 -6.33
N ALA A 58 6.68 -5.69 -6.93
CA ALA A 58 6.97 -6.98 -6.31
C ALA A 58 8.46 -7.15 -5.97
N ALA A 59 9.36 -6.80 -6.90
CA ALA A 59 10.80 -6.90 -6.68
C ALA A 59 11.28 -5.95 -5.58
N ALA A 60 10.81 -4.70 -5.61
CA ALA A 60 11.13 -3.71 -4.59
C ALA A 60 10.59 -4.12 -3.22
N LEU A 61 9.37 -4.66 -3.15
CA LEU A 61 8.74 -5.12 -1.91
C LEU A 61 9.49 -6.31 -1.30
N LYS A 62 9.89 -7.30 -2.10
CA LYS A 62 10.78 -8.38 -1.65
C LYS A 62 12.10 -7.85 -1.08
N SER A 63 12.65 -6.81 -1.69
CA SER A 63 13.88 -6.17 -1.20
C SER A 63 13.67 -5.42 0.11
N THR A 64 12.59 -4.65 0.21
CA THR A 64 12.19 -3.90 1.40
C THR A 64 12.03 -4.78 2.63
N LEU A 65 11.48 -5.99 2.49
CA LEU A 65 11.33 -6.93 3.60
C LEU A 65 12.66 -7.39 4.22
N ARG A 66 13.79 -7.29 3.49
CA ARG A 66 15.12 -7.58 4.04
C ARG A 66 15.75 -6.39 4.76
N GLN A 67 15.07 -5.25 4.77
CA GLN A 67 15.55 -4.04 5.42
C GLN A 67 15.01 -3.90 6.85
N ASP A 68 14.36 -4.91 7.42
CA ASP A 68 13.77 -4.84 8.76
C ASP A 68 12.81 -3.64 8.95
N PRO A 69 11.82 -3.43 8.06
CA PRO A 69 10.88 -2.31 8.19
C PRO A 69 9.79 -2.59 9.23
N ASP A 70 9.34 -1.57 9.96
CA ASP A 70 8.12 -1.66 10.78
C ASP A 70 6.87 -1.42 9.93
N VAL A 71 6.97 -0.46 9.01
CA VAL A 71 5.85 0.01 8.18
C VAL A 71 6.27 0.02 6.71
N ILE A 72 5.41 -0.53 5.86
CA ILE A 72 5.60 -0.56 4.42
C ILE A 72 4.40 0.10 3.74
N MET A 73 4.65 1.02 2.82
CA MET A 73 3.61 1.52 1.92
C MET A 73 3.93 1.10 0.48
N VAL A 74 3.00 0.41 -0.15
CA VAL A 74 3.07 0.06 -1.58
C VAL A 74 2.09 0.97 -2.30
N GLY A 75 2.54 1.77 -3.25
CA GLY A 75 1.70 2.78 -3.92
C GLY A 75 0.37 2.21 -4.41
N GLU A 76 0.39 1.02 -4.98
CA GLU A 76 -0.81 0.27 -5.37
C GLU A 76 -0.51 -1.22 -5.57
N ILE A 77 -1.55 -2.05 -5.46
CA ILE A 77 -1.50 -3.48 -5.77
C ILE A 77 -2.21 -3.72 -7.11
N ARG A 78 -1.43 -4.02 -8.15
CA ARG A 78 -1.95 -4.26 -9.52
C ARG A 78 -2.00 -5.73 -9.93
N ASP A 79 -1.14 -6.54 -9.35
CA ASP A 79 -0.90 -7.93 -9.74
C ASP A 79 -0.88 -8.88 -8.53
N PHE A 80 -0.99 -10.18 -8.84
CA PHE A 80 -0.98 -11.25 -7.84
C PHE A 80 0.29 -11.23 -6.99
N GLU A 81 1.45 -11.06 -7.62
CA GLU A 81 2.74 -11.20 -6.95
C GLU A 81 2.89 -10.13 -5.86
N THR A 82 2.59 -8.88 -6.19
CA THR A 82 2.60 -7.77 -5.23
C THR A 82 1.56 -7.99 -4.13
N ALA A 83 0.36 -8.46 -4.47
CA ALA A 83 -0.70 -8.75 -3.51
C ALA A 83 -0.30 -9.85 -2.52
N ASP A 84 0.31 -10.93 -3.00
CA ASP A 84 0.73 -12.07 -2.18
C ASP A 84 1.83 -11.66 -1.22
N ILE A 85 2.88 -10.97 -1.71
CA ILE A 85 3.97 -10.50 -0.85
C ILE A 85 3.45 -9.51 0.21
N ALA A 86 2.57 -8.56 -0.17
CA ALA A 86 1.98 -7.61 0.78
C ALA A 86 1.13 -8.30 1.85
N THR A 87 0.41 -9.35 1.46
CA THR A 87 -0.37 -10.18 2.38
C THR A 87 0.54 -10.93 3.34
N GLN A 88 1.61 -11.57 2.86
CA GLN A 88 2.60 -12.25 3.71
C GLN A 88 3.30 -11.28 4.66
N ALA A 89 3.65 -10.09 4.20
CA ALA A 89 4.25 -9.05 5.04
C ALA A 89 3.32 -8.68 6.21
N ALA A 90 2.03 -8.47 5.93
CA ALA A 90 1.04 -8.18 6.97
C ALA A 90 0.85 -9.34 7.96
N LEU A 91 0.86 -10.58 7.49
CA LEU A 91 0.74 -11.77 8.34
C LEU A 91 1.97 -12.00 9.22
N THR A 92 3.13 -11.49 8.83
CA THR A 92 4.40 -11.60 9.56
C THR A 92 4.69 -10.39 10.45
N GLY A 93 3.69 -9.53 10.70
CA GLY A 93 3.77 -8.45 11.68
C GLY A 93 4.09 -7.07 11.12
N HIS A 94 4.27 -6.92 9.81
CA HIS A 94 4.53 -5.61 9.20
C HIS A 94 3.23 -4.81 9.03
N MET A 95 3.26 -3.51 9.36
CA MET A 95 2.14 -2.64 9.05
C MET A 95 2.18 -2.23 7.57
N VAL A 96 1.30 -2.82 6.77
CA VAL A 96 1.26 -2.59 5.32
C VAL A 96 0.12 -1.64 4.93
N PHE A 97 0.46 -0.56 4.25
CA PHE A 97 -0.47 0.36 3.58
C PHE A 97 -0.41 0.17 2.07
N SER A 98 -1.56 0.24 1.40
CA SER A 98 -1.58 0.29 -0.07
C SER A 98 -2.89 0.88 -0.62
N THR A 99 -2.99 0.93 -1.95
CA THR A 99 -4.21 1.32 -2.65
C THR A 99 -4.72 0.27 -3.63
N LEU A 100 -6.03 0.34 -3.88
CA LEU A 100 -6.71 -0.36 -4.95
C LEU A 100 -7.62 0.61 -5.71
N HIS A 101 -8.10 0.15 -6.86
CA HIS A 101 -9.07 0.88 -7.69
C HIS A 101 -10.40 0.12 -7.72
N THR A 102 -11.16 0.24 -6.63
CA THR A 102 -12.55 -0.23 -6.51
C THR A 102 -13.45 0.95 -6.17
N ASN A 103 -14.74 0.86 -6.49
CA ASN A 103 -15.69 1.94 -6.22
C ASN A 103 -16.04 2.08 -4.74
N ASP A 104 -16.09 0.93 -4.04
CA ASP A 104 -16.55 0.83 -2.66
C ASP A 104 -15.59 -0.03 -1.83
N ALA A 105 -15.66 0.09 -0.50
CA ALA A 105 -14.77 -0.58 0.43
C ALA A 105 -14.97 -2.10 0.41
N SER A 106 -16.22 -2.56 0.30
CA SER A 106 -16.56 -3.98 0.15
C SER A 106 -15.98 -4.60 -1.12
N GLY A 107 -15.75 -3.80 -2.17
CA GLY A 107 -15.14 -4.24 -3.42
C GLY A 107 -13.67 -4.64 -3.31
N VAL A 108 -12.99 -4.28 -2.20
CA VAL A 108 -11.58 -4.67 -1.96
C VAL A 108 -11.42 -6.18 -1.87
N ILE A 109 -12.31 -6.89 -1.18
CA ILE A 109 -12.18 -8.34 -0.97
C ILE A 109 -12.35 -9.10 -2.30
N PRO A 110 -13.42 -8.90 -3.10
CA PRO A 110 -13.53 -9.52 -4.41
C PRO A 110 -12.33 -9.19 -5.31
N ARG A 111 -11.85 -7.93 -5.28
CA ARG A 111 -10.70 -7.54 -6.09
C ARG A 111 -9.42 -8.30 -5.72
N LEU A 112 -9.18 -8.53 -4.44
CA LEU A 112 -8.04 -9.32 -3.98
C LEU A 112 -8.18 -10.81 -4.39
N VAL A 113 -9.40 -11.35 -4.36
CA VAL A 113 -9.68 -12.71 -4.85
C VAL A 113 -9.46 -12.80 -6.36
N ASP A 114 -9.91 -11.81 -7.13
CA ASP A 114 -9.71 -11.74 -8.58
C ASP A 114 -8.23 -11.66 -8.97
N LEU A 115 -7.40 -11.02 -8.12
CA LEU A 115 -5.94 -11.03 -8.27
C LEU A 115 -5.31 -12.38 -7.95
N GLY A 116 -6.05 -13.34 -7.40
CA GLY A 116 -5.58 -14.69 -7.10
C GLY A 116 -5.30 -14.98 -5.63
N LEU A 117 -5.58 -14.03 -4.72
CA LEU A 117 -5.43 -14.31 -3.29
C LEU A 117 -6.46 -15.31 -2.80
N ARG A 118 -6.04 -16.19 -1.91
CA ARG A 118 -6.91 -17.18 -1.29
C ARG A 118 -7.78 -16.48 -0.23
N PRO A 119 -9.11 -16.67 -0.22
CA PRO A 119 -10.00 -15.96 0.71
C PRO A 119 -9.59 -16.06 2.18
N PHE A 120 -9.07 -17.22 2.61
CA PHE A 120 -8.67 -17.44 3.99
C PHE A 120 -7.42 -16.64 4.42
N THR A 121 -6.59 -16.15 3.49
CA THR A 121 -5.44 -15.29 3.84
C THR A 121 -5.85 -13.82 3.94
N ILE A 122 -6.93 -13.41 3.26
CA ILE A 122 -7.37 -12.01 3.22
C ILE A 122 -7.89 -11.58 4.60
N GLY A 123 -8.74 -12.39 5.24
CA GLY A 123 -9.36 -12.04 6.53
C GLY A 123 -8.34 -11.68 7.63
N PRO A 124 -7.35 -12.56 7.92
CA PRO A 124 -6.33 -12.27 8.91
C PRO A 124 -5.36 -11.15 8.50
N ALA A 125 -5.12 -10.96 7.20
CA ALA A 125 -4.18 -9.96 6.71
C ALA A 125 -4.80 -8.56 6.54
N LEU A 126 -6.11 -8.44 6.31
CA LEU A 126 -6.79 -7.18 6.04
C LEU A 126 -7.35 -6.58 7.33
N THR A 127 -6.80 -5.45 7.75
CA THR A 127 -7.22 -4.71 8.93
C THR A 127 -8.35 -3.73 8.62
N ALA A 128 -8.25 -3.01 7.49
CA ALA A 128 -9.25 -2.02 7.08
C ALA A 128 -9.25 -1.80 5.57
N ALA A 129 -10.44 -1.51 5.03
CA ALA A 129 -10.66 -1.04 3.66
C ALA A 129 -11.40 0.31 3.71
N ILE A 130 -10.82 1.35 3.10
CA ILE A 130 -11.32 2.72 3.15
C ILE A 130 -11.66 3.18 1.74
N ALA A 131 -12.95 3.38 1.43
CA ALA A 131 -13.37 3.97 0.16
C ALA A 131 -13.40 5.49 0.25
N GLN A 132 -12.72 6.17 -0.68
CA GLN A 132 -12.55 7.62 -0.64
C GLN A 132 -13.03 8.29 -1.93
N ARG A 133 -13.62 9.48 -1.76
CA ARG A 133 -13.94 10.46 -2.80
C ARG A 133 -13.66 11.87 -2.27
N LEU A 134 -13.38 12.81 -3.18
CA LEU A 134 -13.26 14.23 -2.87
C LEU A 134 -14.49 14.97 -3.39
N VAL A 135 -14.96 15.95 -2.62
CA VAL A 135 -16.06 16.85 -2.98
C VAL A 135 -15.56 18.29 -2.99
N ARG A 136 -16.12 19.12 -3.88
CA ARG A 136 -15.79 20.54 -3.92
C ARG A 136 -16.35 21.23 -2.68
N ARG A 137 -15.53 22.09 -2.06
CA ARG A 137 -15.99 23.01 -1.02
C ARG A 137 -16.79 24.15 -1.68
N LEU A 138 -17.89 24.54 -1.03
CA LEU A 138 -18.73 25.68 -1.44
C LEU A 138 -18.02 27.01 -1.19
#